data_AF-B9XRS5-F1
#
_entry.id   AF-B9XRS5-F1
#
_cell.length_a   1.000
_cell.length_b   1.000
_cell.length_c   1.000
_cell.angle_alpha   90.00
_cell.angle_beta   90.00
_cell.angle_gamma   90.00
#
_symmetry.space_group_name_H-M   'P 1'
#
loop_
_entity.id
_entity.type
_entity.pdbx_description
1 polymer ?
#
loop_
_entity_poly.entity_id
_entity_poly.type
_entity_poly.pdbx_seq_one_letter_code
_entity_poly.pdbx_strand_id
1 'polypeptide(L)'
;MFDLDKAIKQWRHQMLAAGIRSPVPLEELESHLHEEIEQQMKLGRSEAEAFNSAVKKIGQARMVQSEFKKVEETRKARNAKLAEIVILIATSLHSLIAVCFFLFKFQGISELTSGQQISGLAASATLALLVWGGRLSHKMISVIRARQFRNAIYISSGVLITLWALVCFQIILPHHDFPMGQLFVTILWGLFLPTGAGIGFELGNRHRRAEQVATLVS
;
A
#
# COMPACT_ATOMS: atom_id res chain seq x y z
N MET A 1 -39.36 33.14 -7.14
CA MET A 1 -38.00 33.70 -7.10
C MET A 1 -37.02 32.54 -7.03
N PHE A 2 -35.93 32.58 -7.77
CA PHE A 2 -34.88 31.57 -7.65
C PHE A 2 -34.20 31.75 -6.29
N ASP A 3 -33.81 30.65 -5.64
CA ASP A 3 -33.10 30.66 -4.36
C ASP A 3 -31.74 30.01 -4.58
N LEU A 4 -30.72 30.87 -4.72
CA LEU A 4 -29.36 30.47 -5.04
C LEU A 4 -28.75 29.59 -3.94
N ASP A 5 -28.96 29.93 -2.67
CA ASP A 5 -28.43 29.16 -1.53
C ASP A 5 -29.01 27.74 -1.50
N LYS A 6 -30.31 27.61 -1.78
CA LYS A 6 -30.96 26.30 -1.89
C LYS A 6 -30.44 25.50 -3.08
N ALA A 7 -30.21 26.15 -4.22
CA ALA A 7 -29.67 25.50 -5.42
C ALA A 7 -28.23 24.99 -5.21
N ILE A 8 -27.37 25.79 -4.56
CA ILE A 8 -26.00 25.42 -4.21
C ILE A 8 -25.97 24.23 -3.22
N LYS A 9 -26.82 24.26 -2.18
CA LYS A 9 -26.95 23.12 -1.26
C LYS A 9 -27.39 21.84 -1.98
N GLN A 10 -28.32 21.95 -2.92
CA GLN A 10 -28.77 20.80 -3.71
C GLN A 10 -27.66 20.27 -4.62
N TRP A 11 -26.92 21.16 -5.28
CA TRP A 11 -25.75 20.79 -6.09
C TRP A 11 -24.68 20.08 -5.24
N ARG A 12 -24.38 20.59 -4.04
CA ARG A 12 -23.45 19.94 -3.10
C ARG A 12 -23.91 18.53 -2.73
N HIS A 13 -25.20 18.34 -2.48
CA HIS A 13 -25.78 17.02 -2.22
C HIS A 13 -25.63 16.08 -3.42
N GLN A 14 -25.79 16.58 -4.65
CA GLN A 14 -25.57 15.79 -5.88
C GLN A 14 -24.10 15.38 -6.05
N MET A 15 -23.15 16.28 -5.75
CA MET A 15 -21.71 15.98 -5.80
C MET A 15 -21.32 14.92 -4.77
N LEU A 16 -21.85 15.02 -3.55
CA LEU A 16 -21.68 13.99 -2.51
C LEU A 16 -22.28 12.64 -2.92
N ALA A 17 -23.49 12.65 -3.48
CA ALA A 17 -24.16 11.45 -3.96
C ALA A 17 -23.41 10.76 -5.11
N ALA A 18 -22.72 11.54 -5.96
CA ALA A 18 -21.86 11.00 -7.02
C ALA A 18 -20.56 10.37 -6.50
N GLY A 19 -20.20 10.60 -5.23
CA GLY A 19 -19.03 10.00 -4.58
C GLY A 19 -17.84 10.94 -4.39
N ILE A 20 -18.02 12.24 -4.61
CA ILE A 20 -17.01 13.28 -4.30
C ILE A 20 -17.07 13.55 -2.80
N ARG A 21 -16.54 12.61 -2.00
CA ARG A 21 -16.66 12.58 -0.54
C ARG A 21 -15.49 13.24 0.20
N SER A 22 -14.41 13.55 -0.52
CA SER A 22 -13.27 14.24 0.10
C SER A 22 -13.65 15.70 0.32
N PRO A 23 -13.42 16.27 1.52
CA PRO A 23 -13.82 17.64 1.83
C PRO A 23 -13.12 18.65 0.92
N VAL A 24 -11.82 18.46 0.66
CA VAL A 24 -11.00 19.40 -0.11
C VAL A 24 -11.48 19.57 -1.57
N PRO A 25 -11.67 18.51 -2.38
CA PRO A 25 -12.22 18.65 -3.73
C PRO A 25 -13.63 19.25 -3.78
N LEU A 26 -14.47 18.98 -2.78
CA LEU A 26 -15.84 19.50 -2.77
C LEU A 26 -15.87 20.99 -2.44
N GLU A 27 -15.05 21.44 -1.49
CA GLU A 27 -14.88 22.85 -1.14
C GLU A 27 -14.25 23.64 -2.30
N GLU A 28 -13.27 23.09 -2.99
CA GLU A 28 -12.65 23.72 -4.17
C GLU A 28 -13.66 23.88 -5.32
N LEU A 29 -14.44 22.84 -5.62
CA LEU A 29 -15.50 22.93 -6.64
C LEU A 29 -16.59 23.94 -6.26
N GLU A 30 -16.94 24.03 -4.98
CA GLU A 30 -17.91 25.01 -4.49
C GLU A 30 -17.37 26.44 -4.61
N SER A 31 -16.11 26.68 -4.26
CA SER A 31 -15.46 27.99 -4.48
C SER A 31 -15.52 28.40 -5.94
N HIS A 32 -15.16 27.49 -6.86
CA HIS A 32 -15.24 27.75 -8.30
C HIS A 32 -16.67 27.98 -8.80
N LEU A 33 -17.66 27.30 -8.21
CA LEU A 33 -19.07 27.54 -8.51
C LEU A 33 -19.48 28.96 -8.12
N HIS A 34 -19.13 29.39 -6.90
CA HIS A 34 -19.42 30.74 -6.42
C HIS A 34 -18.74 31.84 -7.25
N GLU A 35 -17.45 31.67 -7.57
CA GLU A 35 -16.69 32.59 -8.42
C GLU A 35 -17.33 32.76 -9.81
N GLU A 36 -17.74 31.65 -10.44
CA GLU A 36 -18.38 31.69 -11.76
C GLU A 36 -19.77 32.33 -11.70
N ILE A 37 -20.56 32.05 -10.66
CA ILE A 37 -21.86 32.71 -10.46
C ILE A 37 -21.68 34.21 -10.33
N GLU A 38 -20.74 34.66 -9.50
CA GLU A 38 -20.44 36.08 -9.31
C GLU A 38 -20.01 36.74 -10.63
N GLN A 39 -19.17 36.06 -11.43
CA GLN A 39 -18.75 36.54 -12.73
C GLN A 39 -19.94 36.66 -13.71
N GLN A 40 -20.83 35.68 -13.77
CA GLN A 40 -22.01 35.72 -14.64
C GLN A 40 -23.03 36.79 -14.21
N MET A 41 -23.18 37.02 -12.90
CA MET A 41 -24.00 38.11 -12.37
C MET A 41 -23.42 39.49 -12.70
N LYS A 42 -22.08 39.66 -12.65
CA LYS A 42 -21.41 40.88 -13.11
C LYS A 42 -21.63 41.17 -14.60
N LEU A 43 -21.85 40.13 -15.41
CA LEU A 43 -22.22 40.24 -16.82
C LEU A 43 -23.72 40.53 -17.04
N GLY A 44 -24.49 40.77 -15.97
CA GLY A 44 -25.90 41.15 -16.02
C GLY A 44 -26.86 39.97 -16.15
N ARG A 45 -26.41 38.72 -15.97
CA ARG A 45 -27.30 37.55 -15.98
C ARG A 45 -28.11 37.44 -14.69
N SER A 46 -29.29 36.84 -14.80
CA SER A 46 -30.08 36.47 -13.63
C SER A 46 -29.41 35.37 -12.81
N GLU A 47 -29.70 35.27 -11.52
CA GLU A 47 -29.13 34.24 -10.62
C GLU A 47 -29.35 32.81 -11.16
N ALA A 48 -30.53 32.53 -11.71
CA ALA A 48 -30.86 31.22 -12.28
C ALA A 48 -30.01 30.90 -13.53
N GLU A 49 -29.75 31.88 -14.38
CA GLU A 49 -28.90 31.71 -15.57
C GLU A 49 -27.42 31.60 -15.20
N ALA A 50 -26.97 32.41 -14.24
CA ALA A 50 -25.62 32.38 -13.69
C ALA A 50 -25.31 30.99 -13.09
N PHE A 51 -26.21 30.48 -12.24
CA PHE A 51 -26.10 29.15 -11.65
C PHE A 51 -26.08 28.05 -12.71
N ASN A 52 -27.04 28.05 -13.65
CA ASN A 52 -27.10 27.02 -14.70
C ASN A 52 -25.85 27.03 -15.60
N SER A 53 -25.33 28.21 -15.92
CA SER A 53 -24.09 28.36 -16.67
C SER A 53 -22.89 27.81 -15.89
N ALA A 54 -22.78 28.14 -14.60
CA ALA A 54 -21.72 27.68 -13.73
C ALA A 54 -21.72 26.15 -13.55
N VAL A 55 -22.90 25.55 -13.30
CA VAL A 55 -23.05 24.08 -13.22
C VAL A 55 -22.69 23.42 -14.54
N LYS A 56 -23.06 24.01 -15.69
CA LYS A 56 -22.70 23.49 -17.02
C LYS A 56 -21.19 23.54 -17.27
N LYS A 57 -20.50 24.57 -16.78
CA LYS A 57 -19.04 24.74 -16.89
C LYS A 57 -18.27 23.74 -16.03
N ILE A 58 -18.71 23.51 -14.79
CA ILE A 58 -18.14 22.47 -13.90
C ILE A 58 -18.44 21.07 -14.44
N GLY A 59 -19.62 20.89 -15.04
CA GLY A 59 -20.07 19.63 -15.60
C GLY A 59 -20.89 18.79 -14.62
N GLN A 60 -21.48 17.72 -15.14
CA GLN A 60 -22.32 16.82 -14.35
C GLN A 60 -21.51 16.06 -13.31
N ALA A 61 -22.09 15.85 -12.12
CA ALA A 61 -21.42 15.21 -10.98
C ALA A 61 -20.77 13.85 -11.32
N ARG A 62 -21.36 13.06 -12.23
CA ARG A 62 -20.78 11.78 -12.69
C ARG A 62 -19.51 11.96 -13.52
N MET A 63 -19.46 12.97 -14.39
CA MET A 63 -18.27 13.24 -15.22
C MET A 63 -17.13 13.73 -14.34
N VAL A 64 -17.41 14.68 -13.44
CA VAL A 64 -16.45 15.20 -12.48
C VAL A 64 -15.88 14.06 -11.61
N GLN A 65 -16.74 13.19 -11.08
CA GLN A 65 -16.29 12.02 -10.33
C GLN A 65 -15.40 11.09 -11.16
N SER A 66 -15.71 10.87 -12.44
CA SER A 66 -14.92 10.00 -13.30
C SER A 66 -13.50 10.54 -13.52
N GLU A 67 -13.33 11.87 -13.62
CA GLU A 67 -12.01 12.50 -13.71
C GLU A 67 -11.21 12.34 -12.41
N PHE A 68 -11.82 12.58 -11.25
CA PHE A 68 -11.18 12.30 -9.96
C PHE A 68 -10.77 10.84 -9.82
N LYS A 69 -11.62 9.91 -10.30
CA LYS A 69 -11.34 8.48 -10.26
C LYS A 69 -10.11 8.12 -11.11
N LYS A 70 -9.98 8.66 -12.32
CA LYS A 70 -8.81 8.45 -13.20
C LYS A 70 -7.52 8.91 -12.54
N VAL A 71 -7.52 10.11 -11.94
CA VAL A 71 -6.36 10.66 -11.23
C VAL A 71 -5.98 9.75 -10.04
N GLU A 72 -6.97 9.30 -9.28
CA GLU A 72 -6.75 8.43 -8.13
C GLU A 72 -6.21 7.05 -8.52
N GLU A 73 -6.73 6.44 -9.59
CA GLU A 73 -6.23 5.18 -10.14
C GLU A 73 -4.77 5.31 -10.60
N THR A 74 -4.45 6.41 -11.29
CA THR A 74 -3.07 6.71 -11.73
C THR A 74 -2.12 6.89 -10.53
N ARG A 75 -2.57 7.64 -9.51
CA ARG A 75 -1.80 7.85 -8.27
C ARG A 75 -1.54 6.54 -7.54
N LYS A 76 -2.55 5.67 -7.44
CA LYS A 76 -2.42 4.33 -6.84
C LYS A 76 -1.42 3.47 -7.60
N ALA A 77 -1.48 3.45 -8.93
CA ALA A 77 -0.54 2.70 -9.76
C ALA A 77 0.91 3.20 -9.56
N ARG A 78 1.13 4.52 -9.55
CA ARG A 78 2.44 5.11 -9.25
C ARG A 78 2.95 4.76 -7.86
N ASN A 79 2.11 4.89 -6.83
CA ASN A 79 2.50 4.57 -5.45
C ASN A 79 2.82 3.08 -5.29
N ALA A 80 2.12 2.19 -6.00
CA ALA A 80 2.44 0.77 -6.02
C ALA A 80 3.83 0.51 -6.64
N LYS A 81 4.17 1.18 -7.74
CA LYS A 81 5.50 1.12 -8.37
C LYS A 81 6.61 1.66 -7.47
N LEU A 82 6.37 2.77 -6.78
CA LEU A 82 7.32 3.32 -5.82
C LEU A 82 7.56 2.37 -4.65
N ALA A 83 6.50 1.78 -4.09
CA ALA A 83 6.64 0.79 -3.02
C ALA A 83 7.46 -0.43 -3.46
N GLU A 84 7.28 -0.89 -4.71
CA GLU A 84 8.07 -1.97 -5.31
C GLU A 84 9.57 -1.61 -5.40
N ILE A 85 9.90 -0.41 -5.87
CA ILE A 85 11.28 0.08 -5.94
C ILE A 85 11.90 0.20 -4.55
N VAL A 86 11.15 0.73 -3.57
CA VAL A 86 11.62 0.84 -2.18
C VAL A 86 11.92 -0.53 -1.57
N ILE A 87 11.06 -1.53 -1.80
CA ILE A 87 11.30 -2.91 -1.35
C ILE A 87 12.57 -3.49 -2.03
N LEU A 88 12.78 -3.19 -3.31
CA LEU A 88 14.00 -3.61 -4.03
C LEU A 88 15.27 -3.02 -3.41
N ILE A 89 15.28 -1.72 -3.20
CA ILE A 89 16.42 -1.03 -2.60
C ILE A 89 16.65 -1.55 -1.17
N ALA A 90 15.60 -1.68 -0.35
CA ALA A 90 15.70 -2.15 1.02
C ALA A 90 16.23 -3.59 1.11
N THR A 91 15.76 -4.51 0.27
CA THR A 91 16.25 -5.90 0.25
C THR A 91 17.69 -6.01 -0.25
N SER A 92 18.07 -5.17 -1.22
CA SER A 92 19.44 -5.12 -1.75
C SER A 92 20.42 -4.55 -0.73
N LEU A 93 20.05 -3.44 -0.09
CA LEU A 93 20.82 -2.84 1.00
C LEU A 93 20.95 -3.79 2.19
N HIS A 94 19.86 -4.44 2.60
CA HIS A 94 19.89 -5.44 3.66
C HIS A 94 20.87 -6.58 3.34
N SER A 95 20.84 -7.11 2.12
CA SER A 95 21.78 -8.17 1.69
C SER A 95 23.23 -7.70 1.73
N LEU A 96 23.50 -6.47 1.27
CA LEU A 96 24.84 -5.89 1.30
C LEU A 96 25.33 -5.65 2.73
N ILE A 97 24.47 -5.11 3.60
CA ILE A 97 24.76 -4.92 5.03
C ILE A 97 25.01 -6.28 5.70
N ALA A 98 24.19 -7.30 5.43
CA ALA A 98 24.36 -8.63 5.98
C ALA A 98 25.71 -9.23 5.56
N VAL A 99 26.06 -9.16 4.27
CA VAL A 99 27.36 -9.62 3.76
C VAL A 99 28.51 -8.87 4.42
N CYS A 100 28.44 -7.55 4.49
CA CYS A 100 29.46 -6.76 5.18
C CYS A 100 29.55 -7.12 6.68
N PHE A 101 28.42 -7.28 7.35
CA PHE A 101 28.35 -7.60 8.78
C PHE A 101 28.98 -8.96 9.08
N PHE A 102 28.67 -9.99 8.27
CA PHE A 102 29.21 -11.34 8.45
C PHE A 102 30.67 -11.48 7.99
N LEU A 103 31.11 -10.75 6.95
CA LEU A 103 32.49 -10.80 6.45
C LEU A 103 33.47 -9.98 7.29
N PHE A 104 33.10 -8.76 7.70
CA PHE A 104 34.00 -7.85 8.41
C PHE A 104 34.03 -8.07 9.93
N LYS A 105 33.35 -9.13 10.43
CA LYS A 105 33.31 -9.49 11.86
C LYS A 105 33.06 -8.28 12.76
N PHE A 106 32.05 -7.49 12.42
CA PHE A 106 31.85 -6.18 13.02
C PHE A 106 31.78 -6.29 14.55
N GLN A 107 32.57 -5.41 15.18
CA GLN A 107 32.91 -5.22 16.59
C GLN A 107 31.98 -5.90 17.61
N GLY A 108 32.23 -7.18 17.92
CA GLY A 108 31.54 -7.91 19.00
C GLY A 108 31.34 -9.41 18.74
N ILE A 109 31.48 -9.87 17.49
CA ILE A 109 31.17 -11.25 17.09
C ILE A 109 32.36 -11.94 16.38
N SER A 110 33.60 -11.57 16.73
CA SER A 110 34.81 -12.15 16.13
C SER A 110 34.92 -13.67 16.33
N GLU A 111 34.22 -14.18 17.35
CA GLU A 111 34.12 -15.58 17.76
C GLU A 111 33.09 -16.41 16.97
N LEU A 112 32.40 -15.82 15.99
CA LEU A 112 31.43 -16.56 15.19
C LEU A 112 32.14 -17.64 14.36
N THR A 113 31.70 -18.89 14.51
CA THR A 113 32.22 -20.01 13.70
C THR A 113 31.85 -19.83 12.23
N SER A 114 32.66 -20.38 11.32
CA SER A 114 32.39 -20.31 9.88
C SER A 114 31.00 -20.88 9.52
N GLY A 115 30.54 -21.92 10.25
CA GLY A 115 29.19 -22.47 10.06
C GLY A 115 28.07 -21.51 10.44
N GLN A 116 28.24 -20.74 11.53
CA GLN A 116 27.25 -19.73 11.96
C GLN A 116 27.20 -18.54 11.00
N GLN A 117 28.35 -18.12 10.44
CA GLN A 117 28.39 -17.08 9.41
C GLN A 117 27.64 -17.50 8.14
N ILE A 118 27.89 -18.72 7.65
CA ILE A 118 27.19 -19.27 6.48
C ILE A 118 25.69 -19.38 6.75
N SER A 119 25.30 -19.84 7.94
CA SER A 119 23.89 -19.95 8.32
C SER A 119 23.19 -18.59 8.39
N GLY A 120 23.85 -17.55 8.91
CA GLY A 120 23.32 -16.18 8.92
C GLY A 120 23.15 -15.59 7.51
N LEU A 121 24.13 -15.80 6.62
CA LEU A 121 24.03 -15.43 5.21
C LEU A 121 22.89 -16.18 4.51
N ALA A 122 22.73 -17.48 4.80
CA ALA A 122 21.64 -18.28 4.28
C ALA A 122 20.26 -17.78 4.75
N ALA A 123 20.14 -17.34 6.00
CA ALA A 123 18.91 -16.72 6.51
C ALA A 123 18.57 -15.43 5.74
N SER A 124 19.55 -14.54 5.52
CA SER A 124 19.37 -13.31 4.74
C SER A 124 19.01 -13.60 3.27
N ALA A 125 19.65 -14.58 2.64
CA ALA A 125 19.31 -15.00 1.29
C ALA A 125 17.88 -15.56 1.22
N THR A 126 17.47 -16.35 2.23
CA THR A 126 16.12 -16.90 2.32
C THR A 126 15.08 -15.80 2.47
N LEU A 127 15.34 -14.77 3.28
CA LEU A 127 14.48 -13.59 3.39
C LEU A 127 14.26 -12.95 2.01
N ALA A 128 15.34 -12.68 1.27
CA ALA A 128 15.25 -12.09 -0.05
C ALA A 128 14.46 -12.98 -1.03
N LEU A 129 14.75 -14.30 -1.04
CA LEU A 129 14.03 -15.26 -1.88
C LEU A 129 12.54 -15.33 -1.56
N LEU A 130 12.13 -15.23 -0.29
CA LEU A 130 10.72 -15.23 0.09
C LEU A 130 10.01 -13.93 -0.30
N VAL A 131 10.66 -12.79 -0.08
CA VAL A 131 10.15 -11.47 -0.50
C VAL A 131 9.92 -11.45 -2.01
N TRP A 132 10.90 -11.94 -2.79
CA TRP A 132 10.83 -11.96 -4.25
C TRP A 132 10.00 -13.12 -4.81
N GLY A 133 9.98 -14.27 -4.14
CA GLY A 133 9.14 -15.42 -4.49
C GLY A 133 7.66 -15.05 -4.48
N GLY A 134 7.25 -14.16 -3.58
CA GLY A 134 5.95 -13.50 -3.58
C GLY A 134 5.60 -12.84 -4.92
N ARG A 135 6.56 -12.14 -5.55
CA ARG A 135 6.41 -11.55 -6.88
C ARG A 135 6.20 -12.61 -7.96
N LEU A 136 6.86 -13.76 -7.92
CA LEU A 136 6.61 -14.82 -8.92
C LEU A 136 5.29 -15.57 -8.66
N SER A 137 4.92 -15.72 -7.39
CA SER A 137 3.73 -16.47 -6.97
C SER A 137 2.39 -15.82 -7.30
N HIS A 138 2.35 -14.53 -7.69
CA HIS A 138 1.10 -13.84 -8.05
C HIS A 138 0.33 -14.58 -9.15
N LYS A 139 1.06 -15.22 -10.08
CA LYS A 139 0.52 -16.03 -11.18
C LYS A 139 -0.15 -17.32 -10.69
N MET A 140 0.39 -17.95 -9.64
CA MET A 140 -0.21 -19.15 -9.03
C MET A 140 -1.39 -18.85 -8.12
N ILE A 141 -1.33 -17.76 -7.34
CA ILE A 141 -2.42 -17.35 -6.45
C ILE A 141 -3.66 -16.89 -7.26
N SER A 142 -3.53 -16.71 -8.59
CA SER A 142 -4.59 -16.18 -9.48
C SER A 142 -5.82 -17.09 -9.56
N VAL A 143 -5.66 -18.36 -9.18
CA VAL A 143 -6.71 -19.37 -9.12
C VAL A 143 -7.73 -19.09 -7.99
N ILE A 144 -7.33 -18.40 -6.92
CA ILE A 144 -8.21 -18.11 -5.78
C ILE A 144 -8.95 -16.78 -6.02
N ARG A 145 -10.16 -16.89 -6.59
CA ARG A 145 -11.00 -15.75 -7.02
C ARG A 145 -11.70 -14.99 -5.88
N ALA A 146 -11.85 -15.60 -4.70
CA ALA A 146 -12.64 -15.02 -3.62
C ALA A 146 -11.84 -14.09 -2.68
N ARG A 147 -12.18 -12.80 -2.68
CA ARG A 147 -11.54 -11.74 -1.86
C ARG A 147 -11.56 -12.04 -0.35
N GLN A 148 -12.59 -12.72 0.14
CA GLN A 148 -12.76 -13.06 1.55
C GLN A 148 -11.76 -14.13 2.01
N PHE A 149 -11.57 -15.18 1.21
CA PHE A 149 -10.58 -16.22 1.50
C PHE A 149 -9.16 -15.67 1.56
N ARG A 150 -8.82 -14.73 0.68
CA ARG A 150 -7.50 -14.09 0.69
C ARG A 150 -7.24 -13.27 1.96
N ASN A 151 -8.24 -12.52 2.42
CA ASN A 151 -8.12 -11.77 3.67
C ASN A 151 -8.03 -12.71 4.89
N ALA A 152 -8.80 -13.81 4.89
CA ALA A 152 -8.72 -14.82 5.93
C ALA A 152 -7.34 -15.49 5.97
N ILE A 153 -6.77 -15.84 4.81
CA ILE A 153 -5.40 -16.38 4.70
C ILE A 153 -4.39 -15.37 5.23
N TYR A 154 -4.51 -14.09 4.88
CA TYR A 154 -3.61 -13.04 5.36
C TYR A 154 -3.65 -12.90 6.88
N ILE A 155 -4.85 -12.78 7.46
CA ILE A 155 -5.03 -12.66 8.91
C ILE A 155 -4.52 -13.92 9.61
N SER A 156 -4.86 -15.11 9.10
CA SER A 156 -4.40 -16.38 9.64
C SER A 156 -2.87 -16.49 9.59
N SER A 157 -2.23 -16.06 8.49
CA SER A 157 -0.77 -16.05 8.39
C SER A 157 -0.13 -15.07 9.37
N GLY A 158 -0.72 -13.90 9.57
CA GLY A 158 -0.25 -12.93 10.56
C GLY A 158 -0.32 -13.48 11.98
N VAL A 159 -1.46 -14.08 12.36
CA VAL A 159 -1.64 -14.73 13.66
C VAL A 159 -0.63 -15.87 13.85
N LEU A 160 -0.43 -16.72 12.84
CA LEU A 160 0.54 -17.80 12.91
C LEU A 160 1.98 -17.30 13.08
N ILE A 161 2.34 -16.22 12.39
CA ILE A 161 3.65 -15.55 12.52
C ILE A 161 3.83 -15.00 13.93
N THR A 162 2.81 -14.33 14.47
CA THR A 162 2.85 -13.78 15.84
C THR A 162 2.95 -14.88 16.88
N LEU A 163 2.19 -15.97 16.73
CA LEU A 163 2.27 -17.13 17.61
C LEU A 163 3.65 -17.80 17.53
N TRP A 164 4.21 -17.94 16.32
CA TRP A 164 5.56 -18.46 16.13
C TRP A 164 6.60 -17.58 16.84
N ALA A 165 6.54 -16.26 16.68
CA ALA A 165 7.44 -15.34 17.36
C ALA A 165 7.30 -15.46 18.89
N LEU A 166 6.08 -15.53 19.42
CA LEU A 166 5.84 -15.73 20.86
C LEU A 166 6.49 -17.03 21.35
N VAL A 167 6.29 -18.15 20.65
CA VAL A 167 6.92 -19.44 20.99
C VAL A 167 8.45 -19.34 20.92
N CYS A 168 9.00 -18.74 19.87
CA CYS A 168 10.44 -18.59 19.70
C CYS A 168 11.07 -17.76 20.83
N PHE A 169 10.49 -16.61 21.18
CA PHE A 169 11.08 -15.69 22.15
C PHE A 169 10.74 -16.02 23.60
N GLN A 170 9.59 -16.62 23.89
CA GLN A 170 9.14 -16.89 25.27
C GLN A 170 9.44 -18.33 25.71
N ILE A 171 9.50 -19.29 24.79
CA ILE A 171 9.68 -20.71 25.12
C ILE A 171 11.08 -21.16 24.74
N ILE A 172 11.49 -20.96 23.49
CA ILE A 172 12.75 -21.51 22.97
C ILE A 172 13.96 -20.75 23.50
N LEU A 173 13.94 -19.40 23.45
CA LEU A 173 15.06 -18.58 23.92
C LEU A 173 15.40 -18.78 25.41
N PRO A 174 14.42 -18.81 26.34
CA PRO A 174 14.72 -18.91 27.77
C PRO A 174 15.07 -20.33 28.25
N HIS A 175 14.69 -21.38 27.51
CA HIS A 175 14.92 -22.78 27.91
C HIS A 175 16.24 -23.37 27.37
N HIS A 176 17.00 -22.60 26.59
CA HIS A 176 18.28 -23.05 26.04
C HIS A 176 19.39 -22.04 26.29
N ASP A 177 20.46 -22.51 26.93
CA ASP A 177 21.70 -21.76 27.10
C ASP A 177 22.48 -21.77 25.78
N PHE A 178 22.05 -20.91 24.85
CA PHE A 178 22.73 -20.78 23.57
C PHE A 178 24.03 -19.98 23.74
N PRO A 179 25.16 -20.45 23.17
CA PRO A 179 26.31 -19.58 22.97
C PRO A 179 25.89 -18.40 22.08
N MET A 180 26.40 -17.20 22.37
CA MET A 180 25.94 -15.93 21.77
C MET A 180 25.82 -15.97 20.24
N GLY A 181 26.74 -16.65 19.56
CA GLY A 181 26.70 -16.82 18.11
C GLY A 181 25.54 -17.69 17.59
N GLN A 182 25.17 -18.74 18.33
CA GLN A 182 24.06 -19.63 17.98
C GLN A 182 22.71 -18.98 18.31
N LEU A 183 22.65 -18.21 19.40
CA LEU A 183 21.48 -17.40 19.75
C LEU A 183 21.15 -16.41 18.63
N PHE A 184 22.17 -15.69 18.14
CA PHE A 184 22.00 -14.71 17.07
C PHE A 184 21.46 -15.33 15.76
N VAL A 185 22.06 -16.43 15.31
CA VAL A 185 21.61 -17.16 14.10
C VAL A 185 20.19 -17.70 14.26
N THR A 186 19.85 -18.22 15.43
CA THR A 186 18.50 -18.71 15.73
C THR A 186 17.46 -17.59 15.67
N ILE A 187 17.78 -16.41 16.21
CA ILE A 187 16.90 -15.23 16.14
C ILE A 187 16.71 -14.78 14.68
N LEU A 188 17.78 -14.76 13.88
CA LEU A 188 17.70 -14.41 12.46
C LEU A 188 16.75 -15.34 11.71
N TRP A 189 16.92 -16.65 11.84
CA TRP A 189 16.02 -17.62 11.21
C TRP A 189 14.58 -17.51 11.72
N GLY A 190 14.40 -17.31 13.04
CA GLY A 190 13.10 -17.16 13.66
C GLY A 190 12.31 -15.94 13.16
N LEU A 191 13.00 -14.86 12.79
CA LEU A 191 12.40 -13.62 12.31
C LEU A 191 12.31 -13.55 10.77
N PHE A 192 13.34 -13.99 10.06
CA PHE A 192 13.48 -13.75 8.61
C PHE A 192 12.54 -14.62 7.76
N LEU A 193 12.33 -15.87 8.15
CA LEU A 193 11.36 -16.76 7.50
C LEU A 193 9.93 -16.17 7.49
N PRO A 194 9.34 -15.84 8.66
CA PRO A 194 7.97 -15.34 8.69
C PRO A 194 7.83 -13.95 8.06
N THR A 195 8.80 -13.06 8.30
CA THR A 195 8.75 -11.70 7.73
C THR A 195 8.89 -11.71 6.21
N GLY A 196 9.80 -12.52 5.67
CA GLY A 196 9.97 -12.69 4.23
C GLY A 196 8.72 -13.21 3.54
N ALA A 197 8.10 -14.24 4.12
CA ALA A 197 6.85 -14.80 3.60
C ALA A 197 5.70 -13.78 3.63
N GLY A 198 5.56 -13.02 4.71
CA GLY A 198 4.53 -11.98 4.85
C GLY A 198 4.68 -10.84 3.83
N ILE A 199 5.90 -10.31 3.69
CA ILE A 199 6.20 -9.24 2.73
C ILE A 199 6.00 -9.74 1.29
N GLY A 200 6.48 -10.95 0.97
CA GLY A 200 6.32 -11.54 -0.35
C GLY A 200 4.85 -11.71 -0.75
N PHE A 201 4.03 -12.22 0.15
CA PHE A 201 2.59 -12.39 -0.10
C PHE A 201 1.87 -11.05 -0.36
N GLU A 202 2.19 -10.02 0.40
CA GLU A 202 1.66 -8.66 0.20
C GLU A 202 2.08 -8.08 -1.16
N LEU A 203 3.35 -8.26 -1.55
CA LEU A 203 3.85 -7.81 -2.84
C LEU A 203 3.17 -8.52 -4.02
N GLY A 204 2.98 -9.85 -3.93
CA GLY A 204 2.27 -10.63 -4.93
C GLY A 204 0.81 -10.20 -5.10
N ASN A 205 0.14 -9.83 -4.00
CA ASN A 205 -1.23 -9.30 -4.04
C ASN A 205 -1.31 -7.91 -4.69
N ARG A 206 -0.32 -7.05 -4.48
CA ARG A 206 -0.25 -5.72 -5.11
C ARG A 206 -0.11 -5.82 -6.62
N HIS A 207 0.75 -6.72 -7.11
CA HIS A 207 0.92 -6.97 -8.55
C HIS A 207 -0.38 -7.44 -9.22
N ARG A 208 -1.10 -8.41 -8.63
CA ARG A 208 -2.41 -8.81 -9.19
C ARG A 208 -3.40 -7.65 -9.27
N ARG A 209 -3.51 -6.84 -8.20
CA ARG A 209 -4.47 -5.72 -8.20
C ARG A 209 -4.16 -4.73 -9.33
N ALA A 210 -2.88 -4.52 -9.63
CA ALA A 210 -2.46 -3.68 -10.76
C ALA A 210 -2.86 -4.30 -12.11
N GLU A 211 -2.64 -5.61 -12.32
CA GLU A 211 -3.04 -6.31 -13.54
C GLU A 211 -4.56 -6.30 -13.77
N GLN A 212 -5.35 -6.57 -12.72
CA GLN A 212 -6.82 -6.57 -12.83
C GLN A 212 -7.38 -5.19 -13.22
N VAL A 213 -6.78 -4.11 -12.70
CA VAL A 213 -7.15 -2.75 -13.08
C VAL A 213 -6.77 -2.47 -14.53
N ALA A 214 -5.58 -2.91 -14.97
CA ALA A 214 -5.16 -2.74 -16.37
C ALA A 214 -6.11 -3.45 -17.36
N THR A 215 -6.56 -4.67 -17.05
CA THR A 215 -7.50 -5.42 -17.91
C THR A 215 -8.92 -4.87 -17.94
N LEU A 216 -9.32 -4.06 -16.95
CA LEU A 216 -10.66 -3.45 -16.92
C LEU A 216 -10.70 -2.09 -17.63
N VAL A 217 -9.54 -1.52 -17.94
CA VAL A 217 -9.39 -0.20 -18.59
C VAL A 217 -9.05 -0.32 -20.09
N SER A 218 -8.59 -1.49 -20.54
CA SER A 218 -8.39 -1.86 -21.95
C SER A 218 -9.66 -2.40 -22.59
#